data_AF-A0A095SHJ0-F1
#
_entry.id   AF-A0A095SHJ0-F1
#
_cell.length_a   1.000
_cell.length_b   1.000
_cell.length_c   1.000
_cell.angle_alpha   90.00
_cell.angle_beta   90.00
_cell.angle_gamma   90.00
#
_symmetry.space_group_name_H-M   'P 1'
#
loop_
_entity.id
_entity.type
_entity.pdbx_description
1 polymer ?
#
loop_
_entity_poly.entity_id
_entity_poly.type
_entity_poly.pdbx_seq_one_letter_code
_entity_poly.pdbx_strand_id
1 'polypeptide(L)'
;MQWALTGVLLITVPFGLSMLGSGIAALKGTRLDAGAADPCYVFGVDISGLLYNLFMCYWLVIFSAPIAMGCWIWAAIQAWW
;
A
#
# COMPACT_ATOMS: atom_id res chain seq x y z
N MET A 1 -22.42 -1.74 -7.81
CA MET A 1 -21.44 -0.89 -7.09
C MET A 1 -20.39 -1.65 -6.26
N GLN A 2 -20.75 -2.73 -5.55
CA GLN A 2 -19.83 -3.39 -4.59
C GLN A 2 -18.45 -3.76 -5.18
N TRP A 3 -18.41 -4.37 -6.37
CA TRP A 3 -17.17 -4.79 -7.02
C TRP A 3 -16.27 -3.63 -7.43
N ALA A 4 -16.86 -2.48 -7.76
CA ALA A 4 -16.09 -1.28 -8.09
C ALA A 4 -15.32 -0.77 -6.86
N LEU A 5 -15.99 -0.71 -5.71
CA LEU A 5 -15.37 -0.33 -4.43
C LEU A 5 -14.30 -1.34 -4.00
N THR A 6 -14.57 -2.64 -4.15
CA THR A 6 -13.58 -3.68 -3.84
C THR A 6 -12.31 -3.51 -4.68
N GLY A 7 -12.44 -3.28 -5.99
CA GLY A 7 -11.28 -3.03 -6.86
C GLY A 7 -10.49 -1.79 -6.47
N VAL A 8 -11.17 -0.70 -6.07
CA VAL A 8 -10.50 0.51 -5.56
C VAL A 8 -9.72 0.20 -4.28
N LEU A 9 -10.35 -0.46 -3.31
CA LEU A 9 -9.71 -0.79 -2.02
C LEU A 9 -8.49 -1.71 -2.17
N LEU A 10 -8.54 -2.66 -3.11
CA LEU A 10 -7.44 -3.58 -3.40
C LEU A 10 -6.15 -2.85 -3.86
N ILE A 11 -6.27 -1.65 -4.41
CA ILE A 11 -5.12 -0.84 -4.83
C ILE A 11 -4.82 0.24 -3.80
N THR A 12 -5.83 0.99 -3.36
CA THR A 12 -5.61 2.18 -2.52
C THR A 12 -5.15 1.84 -1.11
N VAL A 13 -5.58 0.71 -0.53
CA VAL A 13 -5.15 0.30 0.81
C VAL A 13 -3.66 -0.06 0.86
N PRO A 14 -3.15 -1.04 0.07
CA PRO A 14 -1.73 -1.37 0.11
C PRO A 14 -0.85 -0.21 -0.35
N PHE A 15 -1.28 0.55 -1.36
CA PHE A 15 -0.56 1.73 -1.81
C PHE A 15 -0.52 2.82 -0.74
N GLY A 16 -1.66 3.12 -0.10
CA GLY A 16 -1.75 4.11 0.97
C GLY A 16 -0.87 3.77 2.17
N LEU A 17 -0.83 2.49 2.58
CA LEU A 17 0.06 2.02 3.64
C LEU A 17 1.54 2.23 3.27
N SER A 18 1.91 1.94 2.02
CA SER A 18 3.28 2.16 1.56
C SER A 18 3.68 3.62 1.53
N MET A 19 2.79 4.51 1.05
CA MET A 19 3.01 5.95 1.08
C MET A 19 3.12 6.47 2.51
N LEU A 20 2.37 5.91 3.45
CA LEU A 20 2.42 6.31 4.85
C LEU A 20 3.76 5.93 5.49
N GLY A 21 4.26 4.72 5.21
CA GLY A 21 5.62 4.29 5.62
C GLY A 21 6.71 5.19 5.05
N SER A 22 6.70 5.45 3.74
CA SER A 22 7.65 6.35 3.07
C SER A 22 7.52 7.80 3.55
N GLY A 23 6.30 8.28 3.79
CA GLY A 23 6.04 9.63 4.27
C GLY A 23 6.62 9.86 5.67
N ILE A 24 6.46 8.90 6.58
CA ILE A 24 7.07 9.00 7.93
C ILE A 24 8.60 8.97 7.84
N ALA A 25 9.18 8.08 7.02
CA ALA A 25 10.63 8.06 6.80
C ALA A 25 11.15 9.39 6.24
N ALA A 26 10.45 9.98 5.28
CA ALA A 26 10.80 11.26 4.69
C ALA A 26 10.75 12.41 5.70
N LEU A 27 9.73 12.45 6.56
CA LEU A 27 9.61 13.45 7.64
C LEU A 27 10.72 13.32 8.69
N LYS A 28 11.23 12.10 8.92
CA LYS A 28 12.31 11.82 9.87
C LYS A 28 13.70 11.91 9.25
N GLY A 29 13.80 12.04 7.94
CA GLY A 29 15.08 12.12 7.21
C GLY A 29 15.84 10.81 7.13
N THR A 30 15.19 9.67 7.35
CA THR A 30 15.80 8.33 7.35
C THR A 30 15.64 7.66 5.98
N ARG A 31 16.60 6.85 5.52
CA ARG A 31 16.38 6.05 4.29
C ARG A 31 15.42 4.91 4.55
N LEU A 32 14.51 4.74 3.60
CA LEU A 32 13.61 3.61 3.51
C LEU A 32 13.65 3.07 2.10
N ASP A 33 14.40 1.98 1.92
CA ASP A 33 14.61 1.34 0.62
C ASP A 33 14.12 -0.12 0.67
N ALA A 34 13.99 -0.73 -0.51
CA ALA A 34 13.52 -2.12 -0.60
C ALA A 34 14.51 -3.13 0.03
N GLY A 35 15.80 -2.78 0.09
CA GLY A 35 16.84 -3.64 0.64
C GLY A 35 17.04 -3.51 2.15
N ALA A 36 16.74 -2.35 2.73
CA ALA A 36 16.97 -2.07 4.15
C ALA A 36 16.21 -0.82 4.61
N ALA A 37 15.90 -0.77 5.90
CA ALA A 37 15.41 0.42 6.57
C ALA A 37 16.47 0.93 7.56
N ASP A 38 16.74 2.24 7.52
CA ASP A 38 17.59 2.87 8.55
C ASP A 38 16.88 2.85 9.92
N PRO A 39 17.65 2.78 11.03
CA PRO A 39 17.09 2.85 12.38
C PRO A 39 16.38 4.18 12.62
N CYS A 40 15.11 4.11 13.01
CA CYS A 40 14.21 5.25 13.17
C CYS A 40 13.53 5.14 14.53
N TYR A 41 13.97 6.00 15.46
CA TYR A 41 13.42 6.04 16.81
C TYR A 41 12.36 7.14 16.96
N VAL A 42 11.24 6.76 17.59
CA VAL A 42 10.17 7.68 17.99
C VAL A 42 9.86 7.42 19.46
N PHE A 43 10.01 8.44 20.30
CA PHE A 43 9.88 8.34 21.76
C PHE A 43 10.68 7.17 22.40
N GLY A 44 11.85 6.85 21.84
CA GLY A 44 12.71 5.76 22.33
C GLY A 44 12.34 4.36 21.82
N VAL A 45 11.30 4.24 20.99
CA VAL A 45 10.90 2.97 20.35
C VAL A 45 11.42 2.93 18.92
N ASP A 46 12.06 1.83 18.53
CA ASP A 46 12.46 1.57 17.15
C ASP A 46 11.23 1.17 16.31
N ILE A 47 10.92 1.99 15.30
CA ILE A 47 9.81 1.76 14.38
C ILE A 47 10.27 1.40 12.97
N SER A 48 11.57 1.17 12.73
CA SER A 48 12.10 0.87 11.41
C SER A 48 11.50 -0.38 10.78
N GLY A 49 11.32 -1.44 11.56
CA GLY A 49 10.67 -2.67 11.09
C GLY A 49 9.23 -2.44 10.67
N LEU A 50 8.51 -1.55 11.38
CA LEU A 50 7.13 -1.19 11.04
C LEU A 50 7.07 -0.37 9.75
N LEU A 51 7.94 0.65 9.61
CA LEU A 51 8.02 1.44 8.37
C LEU A 51 8.41 0.59 7.18
N TYR A 52 9.36 -0.34 7.35
CA TYR A 52 9.76 -1.28 6.31
C TYR A 52 8.57 -2.15 5.88
N ASN A 53 7.84 -2.75 6.83
CA ASN A 53 6.67 -3.55 6.50
C ASN A 53 5.58 -2.74 5.79
N LEU A 54 5.32 -1.51 6.23
CA LEU A 54 4.37 -0.62 5.55
C LEU A 54 4.82 -0.33 4.13
N PHE A 55 6.09 0.02 3.92
CA PHE A 55 6.64 0.24 2.59
C PHE A 55 6.49 -1.00 1.72
N MET A 56 6.85 -2.18 2.22
CA MET A 56 6.71 -3.45 1.49
C MET A 56 5.28 -3.76 1.04
N CYS A 57 4.25 -3.17 1.65
CA CYS A 57 2.88 -3.32 1.17
C CYS A 57 2.68 -2.84 -0.28
N TYR A 58 3.56 -1.99 -0.84
CA TYR A 58 3.47 -1.62 -2.26
C TYR A 58 3.58 -2.85 -3.18
N TRP A 59 4.30 -3.90 -2.77
CA TRP A 59 4.41 -5.16 -3.54
C TRP A 59 3.06 -5.86 -3.69
N LEU A 60 2.16 -5.71 -2.71
CA LEU A 60 0.83 -6.29 -2.77
C LEU A 60 0.02 -5.71 -3.93
N VAL A 61 0.30 -4.47 -4.35
CA VAL A 61 -0.35 -3.85 -5.52
C VAL A 61 -0.06 -4.62 -6.79
N ILE A 62 1.14 -5.18 -6.94
CA ILE A 62 1.51 -5.98 -8.13
C ILE A 62 0.59 -7.21 -8.24
N PHE A 63 0.29 -7.84 -7.11
CA PHE A 63 -0.57 -9.03 -7.06
C PHE A 63 -2.06 -8.70 -7.03
N SER A 64 -2.45 -7.57 -6.44
CA SER A 64 -3.85 -7.17 -6.33
C SER A 64 -4.36 -6.43 -7.57
N ALA A 65 -3.49 -5.82 -8.38
CA ALA A 65 -3.90 -5.09 -9.58
C ALA A 65 -4.67 -5.93 -10.62
N PRO A 66 -4.27 -7.17 -10.96
CA PRO A 66 -5.05 -8.02 -11.86
C PRO A 66 -6.44 -8.34 -11.29
N ILE A 67 -6.53 -8.56 -9.98
CA ILE A 67 -7.78 -8.87 -9.28
C ILE A 67 -8.71 -7.64 -9.30
N ALA A 68 -8.17 -6.46 -8.98
CA ALA A 68 -8.90 -5.20 -9.03
C ALA A 68 -9.45 -4.91 -10.43
N MET A 69 -8.64 -5.18 -11.46
CA MET A 69 -9.07 -5.06 -12.86
C MET A 69 -10.23 -5.99 -13.19
N GLY A 70 -10.17 -7.25 -12.75
CA GLY A 70 -11.28 -8.20 -12.87
C GLY A 70 -12.55 -7.72 -12.19
N CYS A 71 -12.43 -7.14 -10.98
CA CYS A 71 -13.56 -6.56 -10.26
C CYS A 71 -14.21 -5.40 -11.03
N TRP A 72 -13.42 -4.54 -11.67
CA TRP A 72 -13.93 -3.42 -12.47
C TRP A 72 -14.58 -3.86 -13.77
N ILE A 73 -13.98 -4.82 -14.48
CA ILE A 73 -14.59 -5.39 -15.69
C ILE A 73 -15.96 -6.00 -15.35
N TRP A 74 -16.04 -6.78 -14.27
CA TRP A 74 -17.31 -7.37 -13.83
C TRP A 74 -18.32 -6.32 -13.38
N ALA A 75 -17.88 -5.30 -12.64
CA ALA A 75 -18.74 -4.18 -12.26
C ALA A 75 -19.32 -3.44 -13.47
N ALA A 76 -18.52 -3.28 -14.53
CA ALA A 76 -18.97 -2.68 -15.78
C ALA A 76 -20.02 -3.58 -16.44
N ILE A 77 -19.76 -4.88 -16.61
CA ILE A 77 -20.73 -5.82 -17.19
C ILE A 77 -22.08 -5.74 -16.48
N GLN A 78 -22.09 -5.76 -15.14
CA GLN A 78 -23.32 -5.67 -14.34
C GLN A 78 -24.03 -4.30 -14.44
N ALA A 79 -23.36 -3.26 -14.90
CA ALA A 79 -23.98 -1.94 -15.07
C ALA A 79 -24.68 -1.78 -16.43
N TRP A 80 -24.28 -2.58 -17.43
CA TRP A 80 -24.82 -2.54 -18.80
C TRP A 80 -25.87 -3.64 -19.08
N TRP A 81 -26.10 -4.54 -18.15
CA TRP A 81 -27.07 -5.64 -18.21
C TRP A 81 -28.15 -5.44 -17.15
#